data_AF-A0AAV1Y769-F1
#
_entry.id   AF-A0AAV1Y769-F1
#
_cell.length_a   1.000
_cell.length_b   1.000
_cell.length_c   1.000
_cell.angle_alpha   90.00
_cell.angle_beta   90.00
_cell.angle_gamma   90.00
#
_symmetry.space_group_name_H-M   'P 1'
#
loop_
_entity.id
_entity.type
_entity.pdbx_description
1 polymer ?
#
loop_
_entity_poly.entity_id
_entity_poly.type
_entity_poly.pdbx_seq_one_letter_code
_entity_poly.pdbx_strand_id
1 'polypeptide(L)'
;MTYIESSCNDTLYQDLCIRCLAKYVMNYSTINGPQHLAHVALSISLSRALNTRGYLLQVAKELNTIKKVKEYPTVQDCVNQINDSVDQLSQAIKELRKFNQLGSTINDKMLWHISNVETWVSTALTDASSCVYSFSGHKMSKRMASIKVKAQNVAEVTSNALALFHRYATRYNSYLREIGPSLDTLGQDPSSIFWKFCKNKYFVVVHPNKMKASFLGNLDNRNYETDRGHQRNPFY
;
A
#
# COMPACT_ATOMS: atom_id res chain seq x y z
N MET A 1 -20.62 21.07 1.01
CA MET A 1 -19.66 20.73 2.08
C MET A 1 -20.15 19.62 2.98
N THR A 2 -21.42 19.63 3.40
CA THR A 2 -22.03 18.64 4.31
C THR A 2 -21.76 17.16 3.94
N TYR A 3 -21.83 16.79 2.65
CA TYR A 3 -21.55 15.42 2.21
C TYR A 3 -20.08 14.99 2.42
N ILE A 4 -19.13 15.92 2.27
CA ILE A 4 -17.70 15.66 2.50
C ILE A 4 -17.45 15.46 4.00
N GLU A 5 -17.97 16.38 4.82
CA GLU A 5 -17.85 16.34 6.28
C GLU A 5 -18.41 15.03 6.83
N SER A 6 -19.64 14.65 6.44
CA SER A 6 -20.26 13.40 6.89
C SER A 6 -19.49 12.16 6.44
N SER A 7 -18.87 12.20 5.26
CA SER A 7 -18.10 11.07 4.73
C SER A 7 -16.74 10.93 5.42
N CYS A 8 -16.12 12.04 5.81
CA CYS A 8 -14.83 12.07 6.51
C CYS A 8 -14.93 11.80 8.01
N ASN A 9 -16.13 11.83 8.60
CA ASN A 9 -16.34 11.77 10.05
C ASN A 9 -15.68 10.55 10.73
N ASP A 10 -15.76 9.36 10.15
CA ASP A 10 -15.16 8.14 10.76
C ASP A 10 -13.83 7.78 10.08
N THR A 11 -13.16 8.76 9.45
CA THR A 11 -11.78 8.59 8.97
C THR A 11 -10.81 8.96 10.08
N LEU A 12 -9.64 8.33 10.11
CA LEU A 12 -8.63 8.58 11.14
C LEU A 12 -8.09 10.02 11.08
N TYR A 13 -7.96 10.58 9.87
CA TYR A 13 -7.42 11.93 9.65
C TYR A 13 -8.50 12.85 9.05
N GLN A 14 -9.54 13.12 9.84
CA GLN A 14 -10.75 13.85 9.44
C GLN A 14 -10.47 15.20 8.75
N ASP A 15 -9.69 16.07 9.40
CA ASP A 15 -9.37 17.40 8.86
C ASP A 15 -8.60 17.33 7.54
N LEU A 16 -7.71 16.34 7.40
CA LEU A 16 -6.97 16.12 6.17
C LEU A 16 -7.91 15.62 5.06
N CYS A 17 -8.82 14.69 5.39
CA CYS A 17 -9.86 14.19 4.48
C CYS A 17 -10.70 15.35 3.93
N ILE A 18 -11.27 16.17 4.82
CA ILE A 18 -12.14 17.30 4.45
C ILE A 18 -11.37 18.27 3.57
N ARG A 19 -10.18 18.69 4.00
CA ARG A 19 -9.36 19.68 3.28
C ARG A 19 -8.95 19.21 1.88
N CYS A 20 -8.56 17.93 1.76
CA CYS A 20 -8.18 17.36 0.47
C CYS A 20 -9.36 17.25 -0.50
N LEU A 21 -10.52 16.78 -0.03
CA LEU A 21 -11.71 16.65 -0.87
C LEU A 21 -12.33 18.00 -1.22
N ALA A 22 -12.37 18.95 -0.28
CA ALA A 22 -12.82 20.31 -0.55
C ALA A 22 -11.99 20.98 -1.64
N LYS A 23 -10.65 20.85 -1.56
CA LYS A 23 -9.74 21.35 -2.60
C LYS A 23 -10.00 20.70 -3.96
N TYR A 24 -10.33 19.41 -4.00
CA TYR A 24 -10.70 18.75 -5.25
C TYR A 24 -11.99 19.37 -5.84
N VAL A 25 -13.03 19.54 -5.03
CA VAL A 25 -14.30 20.11 -5.48
C VAL A 25 -14.15 21.54 -5.98
N MET A 26 -13.33 22.35 -5.31
CA MET A 26 -13.06 23.73 -5.74
C MET A 26 -12.34 23.81 -7.09
N ASN A 27 -11.45 22.86 -7.38
CA ASN A 27 -10.55 22.95 -8.53
C ASN A 27 -10.99 22.14 -9.75
N TYR A 28 -11.87 21.15 -9.58
CA TYR A 28 -12.17 20.19 -10.62
C TYR A 28 -13.69 19.99 -10.82
N SER A 29 -14.36 19.27 -9.93
CA SER A 29 -15.77 18.92 -10.09
C SER A 29 -16.42 18.46 -8.79
N THR A 30 -17.75 18.43 -8.78
CA THR A 30 -18.55 17.89 -7.68
C THR A 30 -18.37 16.38 -7.52
N ILE A 31 -18.53 15.90 -6.29
CA ILE A 31 -18.47 14.47 -5.97
C ILE A 31 -19.87 13.88 -6.14
N ASN A 32 -19.98 12.84 -6.97
CA ASN A 32 -21.24 12.25 -7.42
C ASN A 32 -21.39 10.85 -6.80
N GLY A 33 -21.68 10.83 -5.50
CA GLY A 33 -21.94 9.60 -4.74
C GLY A 33 -20.69 8.87 -4.21
N PRO A 34 -20.89 7.78 -3.43
CA PRO A 34 -19.82 7.16 -2.63
C PRO A 34 -18.72 6.48 -3.44
N GLN A 35 -19.07 5.96 -4.62
CA GLN A 35 -18.10 5.38 -5.54
C GLN A 35 -17.17 6.44 -6.13
N HIS A 36 -17.75 7.55 -6.62
CA HIS A 36 -16.95 8.67 -7.12
C HIS A 36 -16.09 9.25 -6.00
N LEU A 37 -16.63 9.36 -4.78
CA LEU A 37 -15.88 9.76 -3.59
C LEU A 37 -14.66 8.86 -3.33
N ALA A 38 -14.83 7.53 -3.35
CA ALA A 38 -13.73 6.58 -3.17
C ALA A 38 -12.67 6.73 -4.29
N HIS A 39 -13.09 6.85 -5.55
CA HIS A 39 -12.17 7.07 -6.68
C HIS A 39 -11.38 8.38 -6.55
N VAL A 40 -12.03 9.47 -6.13
CA VAL A 40 -11.38 10.76 -5.88
C VAL A 40 -10.37 10.63 -4.75
N ALA A 41 -10.73 9.99 -3.65
CA ALA A 41 -9.83 9.77 -2.52
C ALA A 41 -8.58 8.98 -2.94
N LEU A 42 -8.74 7.89 -3.71
CA LEU A 42 -7.62 7.12 -4.25
C LEU A 42 -6.74 7.95 -5.21
N SER A 43 -7.37 8.79 -6.03
CA SER A 43 -6.65 9.68 -6.95
C SER A 43 -5.83 10.74 -6.20
N ILE A 44 -6.35 11.29 -5.10
CA ILE A 44 -5.62 12.20 -4.22
C ILE A 44 -4.42 11.47 -3.60
N SER A 45 -4.61 10.25 -3.11
CA SER A 45 -3.51 9.43 -2.57
C SER A 45 -2.43 9.15 -3.60
N LEU A 46 -2.80 8.75 -4.81
CA LEU A 46 -1.87 8.53 -5.92
C LEU A 46 -1.11 9.81 -6.27
N SER A 47 -1.80 10.95 -6.37
CA SER A 47 -1.17 12.25 -6.62
C SER A 47 -0.15 12.60 -5.54
N ARG A 48 -0.46 12.34 -4.27
CA ARG A 48 0.47 12.59 -3.16
C ARG A 48 1.70 11.68 -3.22
N ALA A 49 1.49 10.40 -3.53
CA ALA A 49 2.56 9.41 -3.68
C ALA A 49 3.49 9.78 -4.85
N LEU A 50 2.95 10.16 -6.01
CA LEU A 50 3.72 10.61 -7.17
C LEU A 50 4.59 11.83 -6.87
N ASN A 51 4.02 12.85 -6.22
CA ASN A 51 4.76 14.05 -5.83
C ASN A 51 5.87 13.73 -4.83
N THR A 52 5.59 12.86 -3.86
CA THR A 52 6.56 12.42 -2.86
C THR A 52 7.69 11.61 -3.49
N ARG A 53 7.37 10.69 -4.42
CA ARG A 53 8.35 9.93 -5.21
C ARG A 53 9.30 10.86 -5.96
N GLY A 54 8.78 11.86 -6.66
CA GLY A 54 9.59 12.84 -7.40
C GLY A 54 10.59 13.57 -6.50
N TYR A 55 10.12 14.04 -5.34
CA TYR A 55 10.97 14.67 -4.34
C TYR A 55 12.04 13.71 -3.80
N LEU A 56 11.67 12.48 -3.47
CA LEU A 56 12.59 11.48 -2.94
C LEU A 56 13.68 11.10 -3.95
N LEU A 57 13.32 10.93 -5.23
CA LEU A 57 14.28 10.65 -6.30
C LEU A 57 15.30 11.78 -6.45
N GLN A 58 14.85 13.03 -6.36
CA GLN A 58 15.76 14.18 -6.36
C GLN A 58 16.72 14.12 -5.17
N VAL A 59 16.20 13.90 -3.95
CA VAL A 59 17.04 13.83 -2.75
C VAL A 59 18.01 12.66 -2.81
N ALA A 60 17.58 11.48 -3.24
CA ALA A 60 18.45 10.31 -3.38
C ALA A 60 19.58 10.59 -4.37
N LYS A 61 19.29 11.22 -5.50
CA LYS A 61 20.30 11.63 -6.49
C LYS A 61 21.34 12.58 -5.89
N GLU A 62 20.90 13.60 -5.14
CA GLU A 62 21.81 14.53 -4.45
C GLU A 62 22.68 13.84 -3.39
N LEU A 63 22.10 12.89 -2.63
CA LEU A 63 22.86 12.16 -1.62
C LEU A 63 23.89 11.22 -2.24
N ASN A 64 23.62 10.66 -3.41
CA ASN A 64 24.52 9.76 -4.12
C ASN A 64 25.77 10.47 -4.69
N THR A 65 25.74 11.79 -4.90
CA THR A 65 26.93 12.54 -5.34
C THR A 65 27.95 12.76 -4.22
N ILE A 66 27.52 12.64 -2.96
CA ILE A 66 28.35 12.81 -1.78
C ILE A 66 28.82 11.43 -1.33
N LYS A 67 30.14 11.21 -1.31
CA LYS A 67 30.70 9.92 -0.86
C LYS A 67 30.33 9.66 0.61
N LYS A 68 29.72 8.49 0.87
CA LYS A 68 29.42 7.92 2.21
C LYS A 68 28.44 8.72 3.08
N VAL A 69 27.34 9.24 2.52
CA VAL A 69 26.26 9.78 3.37
C VAL A 69 25.50 8.65 4.08
N LYS A 70 25.41 8.74 5.41
CA LYS A 70 24.80 7.71 6.27
C LYS A 70 23.30 7.51 5.97
N GLU A 71 22.61 8.57 5.58
CA GLU A 71 21.18 8.59 5.34
C GLU A 71 20.78 8.06 3.95
N TYR A 72 21.73 7.90 3.02
CA TYR A 72 21.42 7.47 1.66
C TYR A 72 20.66 6.13 1.59
N PRO A 73 21.06 5.06 2.30
CA PRO A 73 20.31 3.79 2.28
C PRO A 73 18.87 3.96 2.75
N THR A 74 18.63 4.68 3.85
CA THR A 74 17.28 4.93 4.38
C THR A 74 16.42 5.71 3.38
N VAL A 75 17.00 6.71 2.71
CA VAL A 75 16.28 7.46 1.66
C VAL A 75 15.99 6.57 0.45
N GLN A 76 16.93 5.72 0.04
CA GLN A 76 16.75 4.80 -1.08
C GLN A 76 15.66 3.75 -0.78
N ASP A 77 15.61 3.23 0.45
CA ASP A 77 14.54 2.32 0.87
C ASP A 77 13.18 3.02 0.84
N CYS A 78 13.11 4.27 1.30
CA CYS A 78 11.88 5.06 1.21
C CYS A 78 11.48 5.35 -0.25
N VAL A 79 12.43 5.59 -1.16
CA VAL A 79 12.14 5.71 -2.61
C VAL A 79 11.42 4.46 -3.11
N ASN A 80 11.95 3.28 -2.76
CA ASN A 80 11.37 2.00 -3.19
C ASN A 80 9.96 1.82 -2.62
N GLN A 81 9.77 2.05 -1.32
CA GLN A 81 8.46 1.94 -0.65
C GLN A 81 7.41 2.89 -1.24
N ILE A 82 7.76 4.15 -1.50
CA ILE A 82 6.83 5.10 -2.11
C ILE A 82 6.58 4.77 -3.58
N ASN A 83 7.56 4.23 -4.30
CA ASN A 83 7.33 3.74 -5.66
C ASN A 83 6.34 2.57 -5.68
N ASP A 84 6.51 1.60 -4.78
CA ASP A 84 5.58 0.49 -4.61
C ASP A 84 4.16 1.01 -4.29
N SER A 85 4.05 2.00 -3.40
CA SER A 85 2.78 2.67 -3.08
C SER A 85 2.10 3.29 -4.33
N VAL A 86 2.88 3.91 -5.22
CA VAL A 86 2.37 4.47 -6.49
C VAL A 86 1.80 3.35 -7.37
N ASP A 87 2.51 2.23 -7.49
CA ASP A 87 2.09 1.12 -8.33
C ASP A 87 0.79 0.50 -7.79
N GLN A 88 0.72 0.25 -6.48
CA GLN A 88 -0.46 -0.34 -5.85
C GLN A 88 -1.67 0.59 -5.90
N LEU A 89 -1.51 1.89 -5.63
CA LEU A 89 -2.60 2.86 -5.78
C LEU A 89 -3.09 2.94 -7.24
N SER A 90 -2.19 2.82 -8.21
CA SER A 90 -2.57 2.76 -9.63
C SER A 90 -3.37 1.50 -9.95
N GLN A 91 -3.01 0.35 -9.38
CA GLN A 91 -3.76 -0.89 -9.53
C GLN A 91 -5.13 -0.81 -8.84
N ALA A 92 -5.22 -0.24 -7.64
CA ALA A 92 -6.47 -0.01 -6.93
C ALA A 92 -7.46 0.81 -7.78
N ILE A 93 -7.00 1.90 -8.40
CA ILE A 93 -7.84 2.73 -9.29
C ILE A 93 -8.30 1.94 -10.52
N LYS A 94 -7.44 1.11 -11.12
CA LYS A 94 -7.83 0.26 -12.27
C LYS A 94 -8.88 -0.77 -11.88
N GLU A 95 -8.72 -1.44 -10.74
CA GLU A 95 -9.68 -2.43 -10.23
C GLU A 95 -11.03 -1.76 -9.91
N LEU A 96 -11.02 -0.59 -9.27
CA LEU A 96 -12.23 0.19 -9.01
C LEU A 96 -12.93 0.61 -10.31
N ARG A 97 -12.20 0.93 -11.39
CA ARG A 97 -12.82 1.25 -12.69
C ARG A 97 -13.43 0.04 -13.40
N LYS A 98 -12.81 -1.14 -13.29
CA LYS A 98 -13.37 -2.38 -13.86
C LYS A 98 -14.68 -2.76 -13.17
N PHE A 99 -14.73 -2.54 -11.85
CA PHE A 99 -15.95 -2.67 -11.09
C PHE A 99 -17.10 -1.83 -11.68
N ASN A 100 -16.83 -0.59 -12.14
CA ASN A 100 -17.85 0.30 -12.71
C ASN A 100 -18.52 -0.25 -13.98
N GLN A 101 -17.88 -1.20 -14.66
CA GLN A 101 -18.32 -1.73 -15.95
C GLN A 101 -19.23 -2.95 -15.82
N LEU A 102 -19.40 -3.51 -14.61
CA LEU A 102 -20.03 -4.82 -14.39
C LEU A 102 -21.55 -4.76 -14.13
N GLY A 103 -22.19 -3.60 -14.20
CA GLY A 103 -23.64 -3.46 -13.98
C GLY A 103 -24.03 -3.57 -12.51
N SER A 104 -25.35 -3.71 -12.23
CA SER A 104 -25.90 -3.68 -10.86
C SER A 104 -26.01 -5.06 -10.18
N THR A 105 -25.73 -6.15 -10.90
CA THR A 105 -25.86 -7.51 -10.35
C THR A 105 -24.59 -7.87 -9.56
N ILE A 106 -24.77 -8.12 -8.26
CA ILE A 106 -23.69 -8.60 -7.39
C ILE A 106 -23.32 -10.01 -7.83
N ASN A 107 -22.04 -10.23 -8.19
CA ASN A 107 -21.49 -11.52 -8.56
C ASN A 107 -20.05 -11.67 -8.04
N ASP A 108 -19.51 -12.88 -8.10
CA ASP A 108 -18.17 -13.21 -7.59
C ASP A 108 -17.07 -12.33 -8.18
N LYS A 109 -17.20 -11.96 -9.46
CA LYS A 109 -16.26 -11.08 -10.16
C LYS A 109 -16.25 -9.67 -9.55
N MET A 110 -17.41 -9.15 -9.17
CA MET A 110 -17.55 -7.86 -8.50
C MET A 110 -16.90 -7.86 -7.12
N LEU A 111 -17.12 -8.93 -6.34
CA LEU A 111 -16.52 -9.12 -5.02
C LEU A 111 -14.99 -9.26 -5.12
N TRP A 112 -14.50 -9.97 -6.13
CA TRP A 112 -13.08 -10.10 -6.42
C TRP A 112 -12.41 -8.75 -6.70
N HIS A 113 -13.04 -7.87 -7.49
CA HIS A 113 -12.53 -6.51 -7.70
C HIS A 113 -12.50 -5.68 -6.42
N ILE A 114 -13.51 -5.78 -5.54
CA ILE A 114 -13.52 -5.08 -4.25
C ILE A 114 -12.34 -5.54 -3.38
N SER A 115 -12.15 -6.86 -3.24
CA SER A 115 -11.05 -7.45 -2.46
C SER A 115 -9.68 -7.01 -2.98
N ASN A 116 -9.52 -6.90 -4.30
CA ASN A 116 -8.28 -6.41 -4.89
C ASN A 116 -8.02 -4.94 -4.54
N VAL A 117 -9.04 -4.07 -4.62
CA VAL A 117 -8.89 -2.66 -4.25
C VAL A 117 -8.46 -2.56 -2.79
N GLU A 118 -9.13 -3.25 -1.89
CA GLU A 118 -8.79 -3.27 -0.46
C GLU A 118 -7.34 -3.73 -0.21
N THR A 119 -6.93 -4.82 -0.87
CA THR A 119 -5.57 -5.36 -0.78
C THR A 119 -4.55 -4.32 -1.24
N TRP A 120 -4.74 -3.76 -2.44
CA TRP A 120 -3.81 -2.80 -3.02
C TRP A 120 -3.67 -1.52 -2.18
N VAL A 121 -4.78 -0.99 -1.67
CA VAL A 121 -4.77 0.24 -0.87
C VAL A 121 -4.15 0.00 0.51
N SER A 122 -4.48 -1.12 1.16
CA SER A 122 -3.88 -1.50 2.45
C SER A 122 -2.37 -1.73 2.33
N THR A 123 -1.95 -2.28 1.20
CA THR A 123 -0.54 -2.43 0.87
C THR A 123 0.17 -1.08 0.72
N ALA A 124 -0.39 -0.18 -0.09
CA ALA A 124 0.18 1.16 -0.27
C ALA A 124 0.28 1.92 1.05
N LEU A 125 -0.71 1.78 1.94
CA LEU A 125 -0.66 2.34 3.29
C LEU A 125 0.50 1.76 4.09
N THR A 126 0.72 0.44 4.03
CA THR A 126 1.79 -0.26 4.75
C THR A 126 3.16 0.20 4.24
N ASP A 127 3.35 0.29 2.93
CA ASP A 127 4.60 0.74 2.32
C ASP A 127 4.92 2.20 2.69
N ALA A 128 3.95 3.11 2.57
CA ALA A 128 4.12 4.51 2.97
C ALA A 128 4.43 4.65 4.46
N SER A 129 3.73 3.89 5.32
CA SER A 129 3.98 3.88 6.77
C SER A 129 5.37 3.34 7.10
N SER A 130 5.82 2.30 6.39
CA SER A 130 7.15 1.73 6.55
C SER A 130 8.24 2.76 6.24
N CYS A 131 8.06 3.61 5.22
CA CYS A 131 8.98 4.73 5.00
C CYS A 131 9.02 5.68 6.20
N VAL A 132 7.88 6.05 6.77
CA VAL A 132 7.82 6.94 7.94
C VAL A 132 8.58 6.35 9.13
N TYR A 133 8.43 5.05 9.38
CA TYR A 133 9.07 4.35 10.50
C TYR A 133 10.60 4.23 10.33
N SER A 134 11.09 4.16 9.09
CA SER A 134 12.53 4.17 8.79
C SER A 134 13.24 5.44 9.28
N PHE A 135 12.52 6.55 9.48
CA PHE A 135 13.03 7.79 10.06
C PHE A 135 12.69 7.89 11.57
N SER A 136 13.17 6.89 12.33
CA SER A 136 13.06 6.85 13.79
C SER A 136 14.20 7.62 14.47
N GLY A 137 13.87 8.56 15.35
CA GLY A 137 14.84 9.39 16.08
C GLY A 137 14.38 10.83 16.26
N HIS A 138 14.75 11.44 17.39
CA HIS A 138 14.42 12.83 17.71
C HIS A 138 15.36 13.84 17.03
N LYS A 139 16.58 13.41 16.67
CA LYS A 139 17.57 14.24 15.98
C LYS A 139 17.61 13.87 14.51
N MET A 140 17.06 14.72 13.66
CA MET A 140 17.10 14.56 12.21
C MET A 140 17.37 15.90 11.53
N SER A 141 18.04 15.87 10.37
CA SER A 141 18.22 17.08 9.58
C SER A 141 16.88 17.59 9.05
N LYS A 142 16.78 18.88 8.73
CA LYS A 142 15.58 19.48 8.12
C LYS A 142 15.12 18.70 6.88
N ARG A 143 16.08 18.18 6.10
CA ARG A 143 15.83 17.36 4.91
C ARG A 143 15.15 16.04 5.26
N MET A 144 15.65 15.31 6.27
CA MET A 144 15.04 14.05 6.71
C MET A 144 13.65 14.26 7.32
N ALA A 145 13.46 15.35 8.08
CA ALA A 145 12.14 15.74 8.60
C ALA A 145 11.14 15.99 7.46
N SER A 146 11.56 16.71 6.42
CA SER A 146 10.75 16.95 5.23
C SER A 146 10.35 15.66 4.51
N ILE A 147 11.29 14.70 4.37
CA ILE A 147 10.99 13.37 3.82
C ILE A 147 9.91 12.67 4.64
N LYS A 148 10.13 12.58 5.96
CA LYS A 148 9.21 11.90 6.89
C LYS A 148 7.80 12.49 6.80
N VAL A 149 7.67 13.82 6.83
CA VAL A 149 6.37 14.51 6.73
C VAL A 149 5.68 14.23 5.40
N LYS A 150 6.41 14.22 4.28
CA LYS A 150 5.84 13.92 2.96
C LYS A 150 5.35 12.48 2.87
N ALA A 151 6.14 11.51 3.35
CA ALA A 151 5.76 10.11 3.40
C ALA A 151 4.56 9.88 4.35
N GLN A 152 4.55 10.56 5.50
CA GLN A 152 3.43 10.53 6.44
C GLN A 152 2.16 11.05 5.76
N ASN A 153 2.24 12.15 5.00
CA ASN A 153 1.09 12.65 4.30
C ASN A 153 0.55 11.64 3.26
N VAL A 154 1.40 10.84 2.61
CA VAL A 154 0.96 9.74 1.73
C VAL A 154 0.23 8.67 2.52
N ALA A 155 0.76 8.24 3.67
CA ALA A 155 0.11 7.27 4.54
C ALA A 155 -1.26 7.77 5.04
N GLU A 156 -1.35 9.01 5.51
CA GLU A 156 -2.57 9.59 6.07
C GLU A 156 -3.68 9.71 5.01
N VAL A 157 -3.38 10.24 3.81
CA VAL A 157 -4.40 10.31 2.74
C VAL A 157 -4.80 8.92 2.24
N THR A 158 -3.87 7.96 2.23
CA THR A 158 -4.17 6.57 1.84
C THR A 158 -5.05 5.87 2.87
N SER A 159 -4.81 6.11 4.16
CA SER A 159 -5.68 5.63 5.25
C SER A 159 -7.10 6.18 5.13
N ASN A 160 -7.25 7.47 4.86
CA ASN A 160 -8.57 8.06 4.60
C ASN A 160 -9.23 7.47 3.34
N ALA A 161 -8.47 7.25 2.27
CA ALA A 161 -9.00 6.64 1.05
C ALA A 161 -9.48 5.21 1.28
N LEU A 162 -8.75 4.42 2.09
CA LEU A 162 -9.17 3.07 2.49
C LEU A 162 -10.49 3.11 3.28
N ALA A 163 -10.60 4.00 4.26
CA ALA A 163 -11.83 4.15 5.05
C ALA A 163 -13.04 4.54 4.19
N LEU A 164 -12.87 5.49 3.26
CA LEU A 164 -13.92 5.89 2.32
C LEU A 164 -14.29 4.75 1.36
N PHE A 165 -13.30 3.98 0.91
CA PHE A 165 -13.53 2.78 0.10
C PHE A 165 -14.28 1.70 0.89
N HIS A 166 -13.92 1.41 2.14
CA HIS A 166 -14.64 0.45 2.98
C HIS A 166 -16.10 0.83 3.18
N ARG A 167 -16.40 2.12 3.43
CA ARG A 167 -17.79 2.59 3.52
C ARG A 167 -18.58 2.35 2.24
N TYR A 168 -17.94 2.59 1.10
CA TYR A 168 -18.52 2.29 -0.20
C TYR A 168 -18.75 0.78 -0.38
N ALA A 169 -17.73 -0.02 -0.08
CA ALA A 169 -17.74 -1.48 -0.20
C ALA A 169 -18.72 -2.18 0.76
N THR A 170 -19.06 -1.55 1.88
CA THR A 170 -19.98 -2.10 2.89
C THR A 170 -21.36 -2.42 2.33
N ARG A 171 -21.76 -1.76 1.25
CA ARG A 171 -23.00 -2.06 0.53
C ARG A 171 -23.02 -3.44 -0.13
N TYR A 172 -21.86 -4.09 -0.19
CA TYR A 172 -21.64 -5.42 -0.75
C TYR A 172 -21.21 -6.44 0.34
N ASN A 173 -21.12 -6.03 1.62
CA ASN A 173 -20.59 -6.85 2.71
C ASN A 173 -21.43 -8.08 3.07
N SER A 174 -22.74 -8.08 2.83
CA SER A 174 -23.57 -9.29 3.01
C SER A 174 -23.09 -10.44 2.12
N TYR A 175 -22.53 -10.12 0.96
CA TYR A 175 -21.98 -11.10 0.01
C TYR A 175 -20.48 -11.35 0.19
N LEU A 176 -19.69 -10.36 0.64
CA LEU A 176 -18.26 -10.54 0.91
C LEU A 176 -17.98 -11.56 2.04
N ARG A 177 -18.88 -11.66 3.04
CA ARG A 177 -18.78 -12.66 4.11
C ARG A 177 -19.15 -14.08 3.68
N GLU A 178 -19.91 -14.24 2.60
CA GLU A 178 -20.32 -15.56 2.08
C GLU A 178 -19.35 -16.10 1.01
N ILE A 179 -18.66 -15.24 0.25
CA ILE A 179 -17.93 -15.64 -0.98
C ILE A 179 -16.43 -15.29 -0.94
N GLY A 180 -15.99 -14.43 -0.02
CA GLY A 180 -14.57 -14.05 0.07
C GLY A 180 -13.68 -15.25 0.43
N PRO A 181 -12.70 -15.64 -0.41
CA PRO A 181 -11.69 -16.62 0.00
C PRO A 181 -10.97 -16.06 1.23
N SER A 182 -10.75 -16.90 2.24
CA SER A 182 -10.02 -16.46 3.44
C SER A 182 -8.62 -15.99 3.06
N LEU A 183 -8.00 -15.17 3.91
CA LEU A 183 -6.61 -14.74 3.70
C LEU A 183 -5.68 -15.95 3.48
N ASP A 184 -5.98 -17.07 4.14
CA ASP A 184 -5.28 -18.35 3.98
C ASP A 184 -5.48 -18.94 2.58
N THR A 185 -6.70 -18.90 2.05
CA THR A 185 -7.00 -19.34 0.67
C THR A 185 -6.31 -18.46 -0.36
N LEU A 186 -6.32 -17.14 -0.16
CA LEU A 186 -5.62 -16.17 -1.03
C LEU A 186 -4.10 -16.33 -0.97
N GLY A 187 -3.56 -16.76 0.18
CA GLY A 187 -2.14 -17.07 0.37
C GLY A 187 -1.70 -18.39 -0.23
N GLN A 188 -2.63 -19.28 -0.59
CA GLN A 188 -2.34 -20.57 -1.22
C GLN A 188 -2.59 -20.59 -2.73
N ASP A 189 -3.36 -19.65 -3.27
CA ASP A 189 -3.65 -19.55 -4.70
C ASP A 189 -2.53 -18.82 -5.47
N PRO A 190 -1.75 -19.51 -6.33
CA PRO A 190 -0.65 -18.88 -7.06
C PRO A 190 -1.08 -17.81 -8.07
N SER A 191 -2.35 -17.83 -8.46
CA SER A 191 -2.96 -16.88 -9.38
C SER A 191 -3.46 -15.62 -8.66
N SER A 192 -3.66 -15.70 -7.34
CA SER A 192 -4.09 -14.62 -6.46
C SER A 192 -3.13 -13.43 -6.53
N ILE A 193 -3.72 -12.24 -6.54
CA ILE A 193 -2.98 -10.99 -6.44
C ILE A 193 -2.26 -10.90 -5.10
N PHE A 194 -2.87 -11.38 -4.01
CA PHE A 194 -2.24 -11.46 -2.70
C PHE A 194 -0.98 -12.34 -2.76
N TRP A 195 -1.07 -13.53 -3.37
CA TRP A 195 0.10 -14.38 -3.56
C TRP A 195 1.18 -13.73 -4.43
N LYS A 196 0.82 -13.13 -5.57
CA LYS A 196 1.78 -12.44 -6.46
C LYS A 196 2.46 -11.27 -5.74
N PHE A 197 1.70 -10.53 -4.96
CA PHE A 197 2.18 -9.43 -4.13
C PHE A 197 3.14 -9.94 -3.04
N CYS A 198 2.69 -10.90 -2.22
CA CYS A 198 3.49 -11.53 -1.17
C CYS A 198 4.76 -12.14 -1.74
N LYS A 199 4.70 -12.83 -2.88
CA LYS A 199 5.86 -13.41 -3.57
C LYS A 199 6.85 -12.33 -3.99
N ASN A 200 6.40 -11.23 -4.60
CA ASN A 200 7.30 -10.13 -5.01
C ASN A 200 8.00 -9.50 -3.80
N LYS A 201 7.23 -9.16 -2.75
CA LYS A 201 7.78 -8.58 -1.52
C LYS A 201 8.63 -9.56 -0.71
N TYR A 202 8.34 -10.86 -0.75
CA TYR A 202 9.10 -11.89 -0.05
C TYR A 202 10.57 -11.82 -0.45
N PHE A 203 10.90 -11.72 -1.75
CA PHE A 203 12.29 -11.64 -2.19
C PHE A 203 13.00 -10.32 -1.81
N VAL A 204 12.25 -9.27 -1.50
CA VAL A 204 12.79 -7.96 -1.06
C VAL A 204 13.03 -7.96 0.45
N VAL A 205 12.11 -8.52 1.23
CA VAL A 205 12.18 -8.58 2.71
C VAL A 205 13.10 -9.71 3.17
N VAL A 206 13.01 -10.86 2.48
CA VAL A 206 13.81 -12.05 2.74
C VAL A 206 15.02 -12.04 1.82
N HIS A 207 16.11 -11.43 2.29
CA HIS A 207 17.38 -11.57 1.62
C HIS A 207 17.81 -13.04 1.61
N PRO A 208 18.09 -13.65 0.44
CA PRO A 208 18.51 -15.06 0.37
C PRO A 208 19.73 -15.35 1.25
N ASN A 209 20.65 -14.37 1.35
CA ASN A 209 21.88 -14.50 2.12
C ASN A 209 21.68 -14.28 3.63
N LYS A 210 20.70 -13.47 4.07
CA LYS A 210 20.36 -13.33 5.49
C LYS A 210 19.51 -14.51 5.97
N MET A 211 18.60 -15.00 5.12
CA MET A 211 17.86 -16.22 5.44
C MET A 211 18.80 -17.42 5.53
N LYS A 212 19.73 -17.62 4.57
CA LYS A 212 20.75 -18.66 4.68
C LYS A 212 21.64 -18.50 5.92
N ALA A 213 22.07 -17.29 6.26
CA ALA A 213 22.91 -17.07 7.47
C ALA A 213 22.14 -17.29 8.78
N SER A 214 20.84 -16.96 8.82
CA SER A 214 19.99 -17.11 10.01
C SER A 214 19.37 -18.50 10.15
N PHE A 215 19.14 -19.24 9.05
CA PHE A 215 18.57 -20.60 9.05
C PHE A 215 19.61 -21.71 8.91
N LEU A 216 20.68 -21.49 8.14
CA LEU A 216 21.70 -22.51 7.82
C LEU A 216 23.04 -22.15 8.44
N GLY A 217 23.03 -21.67 9.70
CA GLY A 217 24.25 -21.45 10.46
C GLY A 217 25.25 -22.59 10.25
N ASN A 218 26.27 -22.31 9.45
CA ASN A 218 27.43 -23.16 9.20
C ASN A 218 27.16 -24.62 8.78
N LEU A 219 26.49 -24.86 7.65
CA LEU A 219 26.53 -26.19 7.01
C LEU A 219 26.85 -26.09 5.52
N ASP A 220 28.08 -26.49 5.18
CA ASP A 220 28.47 -26.89 3.83
C ASP A 220 27.52 -27.99 3.36
N ASN A 221 26.64 -27.70 2.40
CA ASN A 221 25.76 -28.73 1.84
C ASN A 221 25.59 -28.54 0.34
N ARG A 222 26.55 -29.11 -0.40
CA ARG A 222 26.48 -29.33 -1.85
C ARG A 222 25.54 -30.49 -2.24
N ASN A 223 24.71 -31.01 -1.32
CA ASN A 223 23.95 -32.26 -1.51
C ASN A 223 22.44 -32.19 -1.14
N TYR A 224 21.80 -31.02 -1.09
CA TYR A 224 20.38 -30.90 -0.65
C TYR A 224 19.36 -30.79 -1.80
N GLU A 225 19.69 -31.21 -3.02
CA GLU A 225 18.75 -31.20 -4.16
C GLU A 225 18.08 -32.54 -4.45
N THR A 226 18.25 -33.56 -3.60
CA THR A 226 17.79 -34.93 -3.94
C THR A 226 16.82 -35.62 -2.98
N ASP A 227 16.29 -34.96 -1.94
CA ASP A 227 15.27 -35.61 -1.10
C ASP A 227 13.99 -34.79 -0.92
N ARG A 228 12.91 -35.29 -1.51
CA ARG A 228 11.52 -34.88 -1.27
C ARG A 228 11.13 -35.31 0.14
N GLY A 229 11.22 -34.41 1.10
CA GLY A 229 10.72 -34.66 2.45
C GLY A 229 10.55 -33.37 3.23
N HIS A 230 9.32 -32.95 3.43
CA HIS A 230 8.99 -31.87 4.36
C HIS A 230 9.41 -32.29 5.78
N GLN A 231 10.54 -31.79 6.27
CA GLN A 231 10.84 -31.84 7.70
C GLN A 231 10.09 -30.71 8.40
N ARG A 232 9.23 -31.09 9.36
CA ARG A 232 8.57 -30.17 10.28
C ARG A 232 9.63 -29.46 11.13
N ASN A 233 9.59 -28.14 11.12
CA ASN A 233 10.33 -27.29 12.05
C ASN A 233 9.68 -27.36 13.46
N PRO A 234 10.47 -27.44 14.56
CA PRO A 234 9.98 -27.52 15.94
C PRO A 234 9.48 -26.19 16.55
N PHE A 235 8.98 -25.25 15.75
CA PHE A 235 8.32 -24.03 16.25
C PHE A 235 6.77 -24.06 16.13
N TYR A 236 6.20 -25.27 16.11
CA TYR A 236 4.82 -25.54 16.54
C TYR A 236 4.82 -26.62 17.62
#